data_AF-X0H2B8-F1
#
_entry.id   AF-X0H2B8-F1
#
_cell.length_a   1.000
_cell.length_b   1.000
_cell.length_c   1.000
_cell.angle_alpha   90.00
_cell.angle_beta   90.00
_cell.angle_gamma   90.00
#
_symmetry.space_group_name_H-M   'P 1'
#
loop_
_entity.id
_entity.type
_entity.pdbx_description
1 polymer ?
#
loop_
_entity_poly.entity_id
_entity_poly.type
_entity_poly.pdbx_seq_one_letter_code
_entity_poly.pdbx_strand_id
1 'polypeptide(L)'
;MSDQLSVEEIDDVELPGALQRLDDTQLDGTIQGLDSNQIPRVLLAIKSMNDEQGQRIIQRLDPSKDNRIQTFDTRSHVLGY
;
A
#
# COMPACT_ATOMS: atom_id res chain seq x y z
N MET A 1 -20.58 -4.56 -7.48
CA MET A 1 -19.63 -3.57 -8.03
C MET A 1 -18.54 -3.47 -6.98
N SER A 2 -17.30 -3.85 -7.31
CA SER A 2 -16.18 -3.69 -6.39
C SER A 2 -15.59 -2.31 -6.67
N ASP A 3 -15.94 -1.32 -5.86
CA ASP A 3 -15.35 0.01 -5.91
C ASP A 3 -13.94 -0.06 -5.30
N GLN A 4 -12.98 -0.47 -6.14
CA GLN A 4 -11.55 -0.44 -5.84
C GLN A 4 -11.00 0.98 -6.05
N LEU A 5 -10.00 1.35 -5.26
CA LEU A 5 -9.40 2.69 -5.30
C LEU A 5 -8.35 2.80 -6.41
N SER A 6 -8.56 3.70 -7.38
CA SER A 6 -7.59 4.00 -8.45
C SER A 6 -6.45 4.88 -7.91
N VAL A 7 -5.41 4.27 -7.35
CA VAL A 7 -4.27 4.99 -6.75
C VAL A 7 -3.46 5.81 -7.77
N GLU A 8 -3.53 5.49 -9.06
CA GLU A 8 -2.88 6.28 -10.11
C GLU A 8 -3.44 7.69 -10.23
N GLU A 9 -4.76 7.82 -10.11
CA GLU A 9 -5.49 9.07 -10.36
C GLU A 9 -5.53 10.01 -9.15
N ILE A 10 -5.05 9.54 -7.99
CA ILE A 10 -5.13 10.25 -6.72
C ILE A 10 -3.79 10.90 -6.39
N ASP A 11 -3.86 12.13 -5.89
CA ASP A 11 -2.68 12.85 -5.41
C ASP A 11 -2.14 12.23 -4.11
N ASP A 12 -0.83 12.33 -3.90
CA ASP A 12 -0.18 11.80 -2.68
C ASP A 12 -0.73 12.41 -1.40
N VAL A 13 -1.24 13.64 -1.46
CA VAL A 13 -1.84 14.32 -0.30
C VAL A 13 -3.24 13.80 0.03
N GLU A 14 -3.97 13.31 -0.97
CA GLU A 14 -5.35 12.81 -0.81
C GLU A 14 -5.40 11.30 -0.62
N LEU A 15 -4.36 10.59 -1.06
CA LEU A 15 -4.22 9.14 -0.95
C LEU A 15 -4.40 8.62 0.50
N PRO A 16 -3.80 9.23 1.54
CA PRO A 16 -4.06 8.87 2.93
C PRO A 16 -5.55 8.90 3.32
N GLY A 17 -6.26 9.94 2.89
CA GLY A 17 -7.68 10.13 3.20
C GLY A 17 -8.57 9.16 2.43
N ALA A 18 -8.18 8.84 1.20
CA ALA A 18 -8.87 7.87 0.36
C ALA A 18 -8.74 6.44 0.94
N LEU A 19 -7.53 6.02 1.30
CA LEU A 19 -7.25 4.72 1.92
C LEU A 19 -7.97 4.54 3.27
N GLN A 20 -8.12 5.62 4.02
CA GLN A 20 -8.83 5.65 5.30
C GLN A 20 -10.33 5.32 5.18
N ARG A 21 -10.94 5.61 4.03
CA ARG A 21 -12.38 5.44 3.82
C ARG A 21 -12.77 4.05 3.32
N LEU A 22 -11.79 3.21 2.97
CA LEU A 22 -12.06 1.88 2.44
C LEU A 22 -12.48 0.91 3.54
N ASP A 23 -13.51 0.12 3.27
CA ASP A 23 -13.78 -1.09 4.04
C ASP A 23 -12.83 -2.23 3.65
N ASP A 24 -12.81 -3.31 4.44
CA ASP A 24 -11.88 -4.44 4.24
C ASP A 24 -12.00 -5.10 2.84
N THR A 25 -13.19 -5.13 2.23
CA THR A 25 -13.41 -5.72 0.89
C THR A 25 -12.86 -4.80 -0.20
N GLN A 26 -13.17 -3.50 -0.10
CA GLN A 26 -12.62 -2.52 -1.04
C GLN A 26 -11.11 -2.42 -0.91
N LEU A 27 -10.59 -2.57 0.31
CA LEU A 27 -9.16 -2.56 0.59
C LEU A 27 -8.45 -3.75 -0.05
N ASP A 28 -9.00 -4.95 0.07
CA ASP A 28 -8.46 -6.14 -0.57
C ASP A 28 -8.43 -5.99 -2.10
N GLY A 29 -9.54 -5.54 -2.70
CA GLY A 29 -9.61 -5.27 -4.14
C GLY A 29 -8.62 -4.19 -4.58
N THR A 30 -8.49 -3.11 -3.81
CA THR A 30 -7.53 -2.04 -4.08
C THR A 30 -6.10 -2.58 -4.06
N ILE A 31 -5.71 -3.33 -3.03
CA ILE A 31 -4.35 -3.88 -2.90
C ILE A 31 -4.03 -4.88 -4.02
N GLN A 32 -4.98 -5.73 -4.39
CA GLN A 32 -4.84 -6.66 -5.51
C GLN A 32 -4.69 -5.93 -6.85
N GLY A 33 -5.41 -4.82 -7.03
CA GLY A 33 -5.36 -4.00 -8.24
C GLY A 33 -4.18 -3.02 -8.31
N LEU A 34 -3.42 -2.85 -7.22
CA LEU A 34 -2.22 -2.02 -7.26
C LEU A 34 -1.23 -2.58 -8.29
N ASP A 35 -0.38 -1.71 -8.80
CA ASP A 35 0.81 -2.07 -9.58
C ASP A 35 2.07 -2.01 -8.72
N SER A 36 3.14 -2.73 -9.07
CA SER A 36 4.40 -2.73 -8.28
C SER A 36 4.98 -1.32 -8.09
N ASN A 37 4.76 -0.43 -9.06
CA ASN A 37 5.22 0.96 -9.02
C ASN A 37 4.37 1.84 -8.09
N GLN A 38 3.14 1.43 -7.78
CA GLN A 38 2.20 2.17 -6.93
C GLN A 38 2.33 1.77 -5.45
N ILE A 39 2.76 0.53 -5.16
CA ILE A 39 3.00 0.04 -3.80
C ILE A 39 3.86 0.99 -2.95
N PRO A 40 5.04 1.48 -3.39
CA PRO A 40 5.86 2.36 -2.54
C PRO A 40 5.15 3.67 -2.20
N ARG A 41 4.34 4.18 -3.12
CA ARG A 41 3.52 5.39 -2.94
C ARG A 41 2.47 5.17 -1.85
N VAL A 42 1.78 4.03 -1.91
CA VAL A 42 0.80 3.59 -0.89
C VAL A 42 1.46 3.40 0.48
N LEU A 43 2.62 2.72 0.54
CA LEU A 43 3.37 2.53 1.77
C LEU A 43 3.78 3.87 2.42
N LEU A 44 4.16 4.86 1.61
CA LEU A 44 4.50 6.20 2.10
C LEU A 44 3.27 6.93 2.66
N ALA A 45 2.14 6.89 1.94
CA ALA A 45 0.89 7.48 2.38
C ALA A 45 0.43 6.89 3.72
N ILE A 46 0.51 5.56 3.86
CA ILE A 46 0.19 4.84 5.10
C ILE A 46 1.09 5.27 6.25
N LYS A 47 2.39 5.41 6.00
CA LYS A 47 3.35 5.86 7.02
C LYS A 47 2.99 7.26 7.54
N SER A 48 2.41 8.12 6.69
CA SER A 48 1.91 9.43 7.09
C SER A 48 0.58 9.38 7.85
N MET A 49 -0.26 8.36 7.64
CA MET A 49 -1.53 8.19 8.36
C MET A 49 -1.31 7.77 9.81
N ASN A 50 -0.38 6.83 10.05
CA ASN A 50 -0.06 6.28 11.36
C ASN A 50 -1.29 5.84 12.19
N ASP A 51 -2.24 5.15 11.54
CA ASP A 51 -3.50 4.69 12.12
C ASP A 51 -3.70 3.16 11.93
N GLU A 52 -4.68 2.58 12.61
CA GLU A 52 -5.10 1.17 12.48
C GLU A 52 -5.34 0.76 11.02
N GLN A 53 -6.01 1.61 10.23
CA GLN A 53 -6.23 1.31 8.81
C GLN A 53 -4.90 1.19 8.06
N GLY A 54 -3.93 2.05 8.38
CA GLY A 54 -2.59 1.97 7.80
C GLY A 54 -1.89 0.66 8.12
N GLN A 55 -1.95 0.22 9.37
CA GLN A 55 -1.38 -1.06 9.81
C GLN A 55 -2.03 -2.26 9.10
N ARG A 56 -3.34 -2.20 8.86
CA ARG A 56 -4.07 -3.22 8.10
C ARG A 56 -3.62 -3.32 6.66
N ILE A 57 -3.23 -2.21 6.05
CA ILE A 57 -2.72 -2.19 4.67
C ILE A 57 -1.30 -2.75 4.61
N ILE A 58 -0.43 -2.36 5.55
CA ILE A 58 0.94 -2.90 5.64
C ILE A 58 0.92 -4.43 5.80
N GLN A 59 0.05 -4.96 6.67
CA GLN A 59 -0.06 -6.41 6.86
C GLN A 59 -0.51 -7.18 5.61
N ARG A 60 -1.29 -6.53 4.74
CA ARG A 60 -1.74 -7.12 3.46
C ARG A 60 -0.67 -6.97 2.37
N LEU A 61 0.04 -5.85 2.38
CA LEU A 61 1.24 -5.58 1.58
C LEU A 61 2.49 -6.22 2.25
N ASP A 62 2.37 -7.45 2.73
CA ASP A 62 3.50 -8.17 3.33
C ASP A 62 4.41 -8.73 2.24
N PRO A 63 5.71 -8.37 2.20
CA PRO A 63 6.63 -8.83 1.16
C PRO A 63 6.91 -10.35 1.20
N SER A 64 6.58 -11.03 2.30
CA SER A 64 6.67 -12.50 2.39
C SER A 64 5.47 -13.19 1.72
N LYS A 65 4.40 -12.43 1.41
CA LYS A 65 3.16 -12.90 0.79
C LYS A 65 2.92 -12.28 -0.59
N ASP A 66 3.51 -11.12 -0.86
CA ASP A 66 3.37 -10.39 -2.12
C ASP A 66 4.74 -10.15 -2.79
N ASN A 67 4.98 -10.91 -3.86
CA ASN A 67 6.22 -10.85 -4.65
C ASN A 67 6.46 -9.48 -5.31
N ARG A 68 5.42 -8.65 -5.44
CA ARG A 68 5.53 -7.29 -5.99
C ARG A 68 6.32 -6.35 -5.08
N ILE A 69 6.45 -6.71 -3.80
CA ILE A 69 7.06 -5.91 -2.73
C ILE A 69 8.49 -6.37 -2.41
N GLN A 70 8.92 -7.53 -2.91
CA GLN A 70 10.26 -8.09 -2.69
C GLN A 70 11.42 -7.15 -3.12
N THR A 71 11.14 -6.16 -3.96
CA THR A 71 12.11 -5.16 -4.42
C THR A 71 12.45 -4.09 -3.37
N PHE A 72 11.62 -3.91 -2.34
CA PHE A 72 11.85 -2.89 -1.30
C PHE A 72 12.75 -3.39 -0.17
N ASP A 73 12.64 -4.66 0.21
CA ASP A 73 13.42 -5.24 1.31
C ASP A 73 14.85 -5.60 0.87
N THR A 74 15.01 -6.10 -0.36
CA THR A 74 16.32 -6.49 -0.92
C THR A 74 17.30 -5.33 -1.13
N ARG A 75 16.85 -4.08 -1.08
CA ARG A 75 17.74 -2.90 -1.10
C ARG A 75 18.09 -2.38 0.30
N SER A 76 17.36 -2.78 1.34
CA SER A 76 17.64 -2.41 2.74
C SER A 76 18.62 -3.41 3.41
N HIS A 77 18.67 -4.66 2.94
CA HIS A 77 19.61 -5.67 3.44
C HIS A 77 20.99 -5.67 2.74
N VAL A 78 21.19 -4.87 1.68
CA VAL A 78 22.46 -4.80 0.92
C VAL A 78 23.28 -3.56 1.32
N LEU A 79 23.19 -3.14 2.58
CA LEU A 79 24.19 -2.27 3.22
C LEU A 79 24.56 -2.84 4.58
N GLY A 80 25.06 -4.07 4.57
CA GLY A 80 25.97 -4.53 5.60
C GLY A 80 27.35 -3.93 5.35
N TYR A 81 27.73 -2.97 6.17
CA TYR A 81 29.12 -2.61 6.49
C TYR A 81 29.20 -2.36 7.99
#